data_AF-A0A5E4I025-F1
#
_entry.id   AF-A0A5E4I025-F1
#
_cell.length_a   1.000
_cell.length_b   1.000
_cell.length_c   1.000
_cell.angle_alpha   90.00
_cell.angle_beta   90.00
_cell.angle_gamma   90.00
#
_symmetry.space_group_name_H-M   'P 1'
#
loop_
_entity.id
_entity.type
_entity.pdbx_description
1 polymer ?
#
loop_
_entity_poly.entity_id
_entity_poly.type
_entity_poly.pdbx_seq_one_letter_code
_entity_poly.pdbx_strand_id
1 'polypeptide(L)'
;MGSSSVVGKAFLIAVALISFAALSLAVAASPCSDGTAYGKCSTVTPGKYCIGTLSAPALIDGASLCPCPAGYTTNGDVCDKQTCTDGTGYNECSSTIGKTWFRCENGQLIERASACACPSDYHKDGEKCAINDGCLYNKPACPPDKYCDNENSNATYNSCVPRGGCQYNNPACTDSQTCQSDGTCKLKSGCKYNNPGCNLDKEVCRNNECVAKSAFDGLTANSITNATTPDSSSGNSLSCCCLPAAGGLVTLAGAFAIRRKKEE
;
A
#
# COMPACT_ATOMS: atom_id res chain seq x y z
N MET A 1 -61.34 -62.09 68.50
CA MET A 1 -62.04 -60.83 68.16
C MET A 1 -61.09 -59.69 68.50
N GLY A 2 -60.34 -59.19 67.51
CA GLY A 2 -59.40 -58.09 67.67
C GLY A 2 -59.56 -57.14 66.49
N SER A 3 -60.51 -56.22 66.61
CA SER A 3 -60.79 -55.20 65.59
C SER A 3 -59.74 -54.10 65.68
N SER A 4 -58.60 -54.34 65.04
CA SER A 4 -57.57 -53.31 64.87
C SER A 4 -58.02 -52.31 63.81
N SER A 5 -58.28 -51.08 64.27
CA SER A 5 -58.73 -49.93 63.48
C SER A 5 -57.84 -49.68 62.26
N VAL A 6 -58.40 -49.88 61.07
CA VAL A 6 -57.77 -49.66 59.76
C VAL A 6 -57.48 -48.17 59.51
N VAL A 7 -58.11 -47.26 60.25
CA VAL A 7 -58.02 -45.81 60.05
C VAL A 7 -56.66 -45.24 60.51
N GLY A 8 -55.98 -45.89 61.47
CA GLY A 8 -54.69 -45.40 61.99
C GLY A 8 -53.48 -45.60 61.06
N LYS A 9 -53.51 -46.62 60.19
CA LYS A 9 -52.38 -46.92 59.29
C LYS A 9 -52.36 -46.05 58.04
N ALA A 10 -53.51 -45.59 57.55
CA ALA A 10 -53.58 -44.67 56.41
C ALA A 10 -53.08 -43.26 56.75
N PHE A 11 -53.28 -42.80 58.00
CA PHE A 11 -52.85 -41.47 58.42
C PHE A 11 -51.31 -41.35 58.57
N LEU A 12 -50.64 -42.41 59.03
CA LEU A 12 -49.18 -42.43 59.14
C LEU A 12 -48.46 -42.44 57.77
N ILE A 13 -49.05 -43.08 56.76
CA ILE A 13 -48.48 -43.10 55.39
C ILE A 13 -48.67 -41.74 54.70
N ALA A 14 -49.80 -41.06 54.91
CA ALA A 14 -50.04 -39.72 54.37
C ALA A 14 -49.10 -38.65 54.97
N VAL A 15 -48.82 -38.72 56.28
CA VAL A 15 -47.86 -37.80 56.94
C VAL A 15 -46.42 -38.05 56.47
N ALA A 16 -46.03 -39.30 56.22
CA ALA A 16 -44.71 -39.63 55.69
C ALA A 16 -44.49 -39.14 54.24
N LEU A 17 -45.53 -39.16 53.40
CA LEU A 17 -45.46 -38.68 52.01
C LEU A 17 -45.47 -37.14 51.91
N ILE A 18 -46.14 -36.43 52.83
CA ILE A 18 -46.11 -34.95 52.89
C ILE A 18 -44.74 -34.44 53.40
N SER A 19 -44.02 -35.26 54.18
CA SER A 19 -42.68 -34.92 54.69
C SER A 19 -41.58 -34.93 53.62
N PHE A 20 -41.75 -35.69 52.53
CA PHE A 20 -40.77 -35.75 51.43
C PHE A 20 -40.99 -34.68 50.35
N ALA A 21 -42.18 -34.08 50.26
CA ALA A 21 -42.46 -33.01 49.29
C ALA A 21 -42.03 -31.61 49.76
N ALA A 22 -41.71 -31.43 51.06
CA ALA A 22 -41.37 -30.13 51.64
C ALA A 22 -39.86 -29.83 51.72
N LEU A 23 -38.99 -30.79 51.36
CA LEU A 23 -37.53 -30.62 51.43
C LEU A 23 -36.88 -30.36 50.08
N SER A 24 -37.62 -29.78 49.14
CA SER A 24 -37.07 -29.11 47.96
C SER A 24 -36.94 -27.60 48.20
N LEU A 25 -36.51 -27.20 49.41
CA LEU A 25 -35.90 -25.88 49.58
C LEU A 25 -34.61 -25.92 48.77
N ALA A 26 -34.71 -25.55 47.49
CA ALA A 26 -33.57 -25.13 46.72
C ALA A 26 -32.95 -23.99 47.53
N VAL A 27 -31.89 -24.30 48.28
CA VAL A 27 -31.13 -23.29 48.99
C VAL A 27 -30.47 -22.49 47.90
N ALA A 28 -31.15 -21.42 47.48
CA ALA A 28 -30.62 -20.45 46.55
C ALA A 28 -29.49 -19.77 47.30
N ALA A 29 -28.28 -20.33 47.15
CA ALA A 29 -27.06 -19.68 47.55
C ALA A 29 -27.05 -18.28 46.92
N SER A 30 -26.62 -17.27 47.67
CA SER A 30 -26.41 -15.96 47.08
C SER A 30 -25.45 -16.06 45.89
N PRO A 31 -25.59 -15.21 44.86
CA PRO A 31 -24.57 -15.13 43.83
C PRO A 31 -23.27 -14.56 44.42
N CYS A 32 -22.15 -14.82 43.75
CA CYS A 32 -20.89 -14.15 44.03
C CYS A 32 -20.97 -12.63 43.77
N SER A 33 -19.93 -11.89 44.18
CA SER A 33 -19.89 -10.42 44.09
C SER A 33 -20.11 -9.83 42.69
N ASP A 34 -19.89 -10.62 41.64
CA ASP A 34 -20.11 -10.23 40.24
C ASP A 34 -21.46 -10.71 39.67
N GLY A 35 -22.32 -11.30 40.50
CA GLY A 35 -23.62 -11.85 40.09
C GLY A 35 -23.58 -13.31 39.63
N THR A 36 -22.41 -13.96 39.62
CA THR A 36 -22.29 -15.37 39.20
C THR A 36 -23.01 -16.30 40.17
N ALA A 37 -23.86 -17.18 39.66
CA ALA A 37 -24.56 -18.17 40.49
C ALA A 37 -23.58 -19.18 41.11
N TYR A 38 -23.89 -19.64 42.33
CA TYR A 38 -23.09 -20.64 43.02
C TYR A 38 -22.90 -21.91 42.17
N GLY A 39 -21.67 -22.41 42.12
CA GLY A 39 -21.31 -23.58 41.31
C GLY A 39 -21.22 -23.30 39.80
N LYS A 40 -21.15 -22.02 39.38
CA LYS A 40 -20.98 -21.61 37.98
C LYS A 40 -19.69 -20.81 37.77
N CYS A 41 -19.24 -20.80 36.51
CA CYS A 41 -18.14 -19.97 36.05
C CYS A 41 -18.57 -18.53 35.89
N SER A 42 -17.70 -17.61 36.28
CA SER A 42 -17.93 -16.18 36.05
C SER A 42 -17.77 -15.84 34.57
N THR A 43 -18.72 -15.06 34.04
CA THR A 43 -18.64 -14.47 32.70
C THR A 43 -17.99 -13.09 32.70
N VAL A 44 -17.79 -12.50 33.88
CA VAL A 44 -17.22 -11.15 34.05
C VAL A 44 -15.74 -11.23 34.40
N THR A 45 -15.35 -12.22 35.21
CA THR A 45 -13.97 -12.45 35.66
C THR A 45 -13.47 -13.79 35.13
N PRO A 46 -12.73 -13.80 34.00
CA PRO A 46 -12.20 -15.02 33.38
C PRO A 46 -11.48 -15.95 34.36
N GLY A 47 -11.75 -17.26 34.24
CA GLY A 47 -11.08 -18.29 35.06
C GLY A 47 -11.57 -18.43 36.50
N LYS A 48 -12.55 -17.62 36.92
CA LYS A 48 -13.10 -17.69 38.27
C LYS A 48 -14.32 -18.60 38.36
N TYR A 49 -14.38 -19.38 39.44
CA TYR A 49 -15.51 -20.23 39.79
C TYR A 49 -16.16 -19.73 41.08
N CYS A 50 -17.49 -19.63 41.09
CA CYS A 50 -18.22 -19.17 42.27
C CYS A 50 -18.46 -20.33 43.25
N ILE A 51 -17.77 -20.31 44.39
CA ILE A 51 -17.90 -21.33 45.44
C ILE A 51 -17.70 -20.70 46.82
N GLY A 52 -17.82 -21.48 47.89
CA GLY A 52 -17.68 -21.01 49.27
C GLY A 52 -18.83 -21.51 50.13
N THR A 53 -19.15 -20.77 51.19
CA THR A 53 -20.32 -21.07 52.02
C THR A 53 -21.58 -20.44 51.42
N LEU A 54 -22.74 -20.99 51.73
CA LEU A 54 -24.03 -20.50 51.20
C LEU A 54 -24.35 -19.06 51.63
N SER A 55 -23.77 -18.61 52.75
CA SER A 55 -23.93 -17.25 53.28
C SER A 55 -22.85 -16.26 52.80
N ALA A 56 -21.71 -16.76 52.28
CA ALA A 56 -20.59 -15.94 51.83
C ALA A 56 -19.84 -16.62 50.66
N PRO A 57 -20.48 -16.72 49.48
CA PRO A 57 -19.84 -17.22 48.28
C PRO A 57 -18.79 -16.23 47.77
N ALA A 58 -17.70 -16.74 47.22
CA ALA A 58 -16.58 -15.98 46.69
C ALA A 58 -16.14 -16.55 45.33
N LEU A 59 -15.59 -15.67 44.51
CA LEU A 59 -14.91 -16.08 43.27
C LEU A 59 -13.51 -16.58 43.62
N ILE A 60 -13.22 -17.82 43.29
CA ILE A 60 -11.88 -18.41 43.42
C ILE A 60 -11.30 -18.72 42.06
N ASP A 61 -9.97 -18.80 41.97
CA ASP A 61 -9.29 -19.33 40.80
C ASP A 61 -9.68 -20.80 40.57
N GLY A 62 -10.10 -21.10 39.35
CA GLY A 62 -10.63 -22.41 38.98
C GLY A 62 -10.61 -22.64 37.48
N ALA A 63 -9.53 -22.24 36.80
CA ALA A 63 -9.39 -22.36 35.35
C ALA A 63 -9.52 -23.82 34.84
N SER A 64 -9.24 -24.82 35.69
CA SER A 64 -9.50 -26.23 35.40
C SER A 64 -10.99 -26.58 35.29
N LEU A 65 -11.86 -25.87 36.01
CA LEU A 65 -13.32 -26.01 35.96
C LEU A 65 -13.96 -25.04 34.96
N CYS A 66 -13.33 -23.88 34.79
CA CYS A 66 -13.80 -22.76 33.98
C CYS A 66 -12.72 -22.38 32.96
N PRO A 67 -12.73 -22.97 31.76
CA PRO A 67 -11.72 -22.72 30.74
C PRO A 67 -11.54 -21.22 30.47
N CYS A 68 -10.29 -20.81 30.33
CA CYS A 68 -9.97 -19.42 30.01
C CYS A 68 -10.56 -19.01 28.66
N PRO A 69 -11.21 -17.83 28.55
CA PRO A 69 -11.72 -17.32 27.29
C PRO A 69 -10.57 -16.90 26.36
N ALA A 70 -10.90 -16.58 25.10
CA ALA A 70 -9.93 -16.10 24.13
C ALA A 70 -9.16 -14.87 24.66
N GLY A 71 -7.84 -14.88 24.51
CA GLY A 71 -6.94 -13.84 25.02
C GLY A 71 -6.42 -14.06 26.44
N TYR A 72 -6.67 -15.23 27.01
CA TYR A 72 -6.11 -15.67 28.29
C TYR A 72 -5.42 -17.03 28.13
N THR A 73 -4.36 -17.24 28.89
CA THR A 73 -3.65 -18.53 28.98
C THR A 73 -3.83 -19.10 30.39
N THR A 74 -4.01 -20.41 30.48
CA THR A 74 -4.10 -21.11 31.76
C THR A 74 -2.71 -21.27 32.37
N ASN A 75 -2.50 -20.71 33.56
CA ASN A 75 -1.30 -20.86 34.36
C ASN A 75 -1.68 -21.46 35.72
N GLY A 76 -1.66 -22.79 35.81
CA GLY A 76 -2.31 -23.50 36.93
C GLY A 76 -3.82 -23.33 36.88
N ASP A 77 -4.43 -22.88 37.98
CA ASP A 77 -5.87 -22.56 38.06
C ASP A 77 -6.20 -21.08 37.78
N VAL A 78 -5.20 -20.28 37.39
CA VAL A 78 -5.37 -18.86 37.08
C VAL A 78 -5.45 -18.66 35.57
N CYS A 79 -6.32 -17.76 35.13
CA CYS A 79 -6.32 -17.25 33.76
C CYS A 79 -5.53 -15.95 33.69
N ASP A 80 -4.31 -16.03 33.16
CA ASP A 80 -3.46 -14.85 32.94
C ASP A 80 -3.78 -14.23 31.57
N LYS A 81 -3.86 -12.90 31.50
CA LYS A 81 -4.05 -12.20 30.21
C LYS A 81 -2.87 -12.56 29.31
N GLN A 82 -3.16 -13.03 28.11
CA GLN A 82 -2.14 -13.44 27.18
C GLN A 82 -1.36 -12.23 26.69
N THR A 83 -0.04 -12.31 26.81
CA THR A 83 0.91 -11.33 26.30
C THR A 83 1.91 -12.01 25.38
N CYS A 84 2.46 -11.23 24.46
CA CYS A 84 3.54 -11.68 23.59
C CYS A 84 4.90 -11.48 24.25
N THR A 85 5.95 -12.02 23.62
CA THR A 85 7.34 -11.95 24.14
C THR A 85 7.85 -10.53 24.40
N ASP A 86 7.27 -9.51 23.75
CA ASP A 86 7.62 -8.10 23.93
C ASP A 86 6.69 -7.35 24.90
N GLY A 87 5.79 -8.07 25.58
CA GLY A 87 4.82 -7.49 26.51
C GLY A 87 3.54 -6.98 25.86
N THR A 88 3.39 -7.07 24.53
CA THR A 88 2.16 -6.66 23.84
C THR A 88 0.97 -7.50 24.30
N GLY A 89 -0.16 -6.86 24.65
CA GLY A 89 -1.38 -7.55 25.06
C GLY A 89 -2.06 -8.27 23.89
N TYR A 90 -2.81 -9.35 24.19
CA TYR A 90 -3.59 -10.07 23.18
C TYR A 90 -4.47 -9.14 22.35
N ASN A 91 -4.48 -9.35 21.03
CA ASN A 91 -5.16 -8.57 20.02
C ASN A 91 -4.72 -7.09 19.90
N GLU A 92 -3.67 -6.68 20.60
CA GLU A 92 -3.07 -5.35 20.50
C GLU A 92 -1.88 -5.38 19.52
N CYS A 93 -1.58 -4.22 18.93
CA CYS A 93 -0.42 -4.04 18.06
C CYS A 93 0.82 -3.77 18.90
N SER A 94 1.96 -4.35 18.51
CA SER A 94 3.22 -4.13 19.22
C SER A 94 3.65 -2.66 19.13
N SER A 95 4.21 -2.13 20.22
CA SER A 95 4.84 -0.81 20.25
C SER A 95 6.36 -0.87 20.02
N THR A 96 6.92 -2.08 19.91
CA THR A 96 8.34 -2.30 19.68
C THR A 96 8.74 -1.77 18.30
N ILE A 97 9.77 -0.92 18.24
CA ILE A 97 10.32 -0.39 16.99
C ILE A 97 10.71 -1.54 16.06
N GLY A 98 10.28 -1.46 14.80
CA GLY A 98 10.48 -2.53 13.80
C GLY A 98 9.48 -3.69 13.89
N LYS A 99 8.52 -3.65 14.82
CA LYS A 99 7.42 -4.62 14.94
C LYS A 99 6.06 -3.97 15.11
N THR A 100 5.90 -2.70 14.73
CA THR A 100 4.65 -1.94 15.00
C THR A 100 3.44 -2.44 14.21
N TRP A 101 3.66 -3.25 13.18
CA TRP A 101 2.63 -3.88 12.36
C TRP A 101 2.37 -5.35 12.75
N PHE A 102 3.03 -5.84 13.81
CA PHE A 102 2.74 -7.14 14.37
C PHE A 102 1.65 -7.01 15.43
N ARG A 103 0.74 -7.98 15.43
CA ARG A 103 -0.32 -8.10 16.42
C ARG A 103 -0.08 -9.32 17.28
N CYS A 104 -0.37 -9.21 18.58
CA CYS A 104 -0.25 -10.35 19.47
C CYS A 104 -1.46 -11.29 19.32
N GLU A 105 -1.25 -12.47 18.77
CA GLU A 105 -2.26 -13.52 18.69
C GLU A 105 -1.68 -14.83 19.25
N ASN A 106 -2.38 -15.45 20.19
CA ASN A 106 -1.96 -16.72 20.79
C ASN A 106 -0.54 -16.69 21.41
N GLY A 107 -0.14 -15.55 21.96
CA GLY A 107 1.16 -15.37 22.63
C GLY A 107 2.32 -15.17 21.65
N GLN A 108 2.04 -15.07 20.35
CA GLN A 108 3.03 -14.80 19.32
C GLN A 108 2.71 -13.49 18.59
N LEU A 109 3.77 -12.77 18.22
CA LEU A 109 3.65 -11.63 17.33
C LEU A 109 3.53 -12.15 15.90
N ILE A 110 2.41 -11.88 15.27
CA ILE A 110 2.15 -12.24 13.87
C ILE A 110 1.98 -10.98 13.03
N GLU A 111 2.36 -11.04 11.76
CA GLU A 111 2.18 -9.91 10.83
C GLU A 111 0.70 -9.69 10.56
N ARG A 112 0.20 -8.48 10.89
CA ARG A 112 -1.20 -8.07 10.71
C ARG A 112 -1.27 -6.61 10.28
N ALA A 113 -0.64 -6.28 9.16
CA ALA A 113 -0.64 -4.92 8.63
C ALA A 113 -2.04 -4.40 8.28
N SER A 114 -3.06 -5.25 8.16
CA SER A 114 -4.45 -4.80 8.01
C SER A 114 -4.98 -4.20 9.32
N ALA A 115 -4.74 -4.86 10.46
CA ALA A 115 -5.16 -4.43 11.80
C ALA A 115 -4.23 -3.40 12.45
N CYS A 116 -2.94 -3.44 12.13
CA CYS A 116 -1.90 -2.56 12.66
C CYS A 116 -1.41 -1.57 11.60
N ALA A 117 -0.85 -0.44 12.02
CA ALA A 117 -0.33 0.55 11.07
C ALA A 117 1.09 0.18 10.61
N CYS A 118 1.36 0.29 9.31
CA CYS A 118 2.73 0.27 8.80
C CYS A 118 3.47 1.56 9.20
N PRO A 119 4.78 1.50 9.46
CA PRO A 119 5.60 2.69 9.68
C PRO A 119 5.59 3.63 8.45
N SER A 120 6.04 4.87 8.63
CA SER A 120 6.02 5.92 7.59
C SER A 120 6.72 5.57 6.28
N ASP A 121 7.75 4.71 6.33
CA ASP A 121 8.52 4.28 5.16
C ASP A 121 8.06 2.94 4.58
N TYR A 122 6.86 2.49 4.95
CA TYR A 122 6.28 1.24 4.49
C TYR A 122 4.83 1.45 4.02
N HIS A 123 4.34 0.54 3.19
CA HIS A 123 2.94 0.45 2.78
C HIS A 123 2.40 -0.95 3.08
N LYS A 124 1.07 -1.08 3.12
CA LYS A 124 0.41 -2.36 3.30
C LYS A 124 0.49 -3.16 2.00
N ASP A 125 1.06 -4.36 2.08
CA ASP A 125 1.04 -5.38 1.04
C ASP A 125 0.39 -6.65 1.63
N GLY A 126 -0.93 -6.72 1.49
CA GLY A 126 -1.75 -7.69 2.21
C GLY A 126 -1.65 -7.53 3.74
N GLU A 127 -1.21 -8.60 4.41
CA GLU A 127 -0.99 -8.62 5.88
C GLU A 127 0.42 -8.18 6.29
N LYS A 128 1.28 -7.85 5.33
CA LYS A 128 2.66 -7.42 5.56
C LYS A 128 2.83 -5.93 5.31
N CYS A 129 3.90 -5.39 5.87
CA CYS A 129 4.38 -4.08 5.49
C CYS A 129 5.56 -4.25 4.53
N ALA A 130 5.40 -3.77 3.30
CA ALA A 130 6.48 -3.70 2.32
C ALA A 130 7.12 -2.30 2.37
N ILE A 131 8.42 -2.22 2.12
CA ILE A 131 9.12 -0.94 2.09
C ILE A 131 8.54 -0.06 0.97
N ASN A 132 8.40 1.24 1.24
CA ASN A 132 8.08 2.25 0.24
C ASN A 132 9.31 2.46 -0.65
N ASP A 133 9.58 1.48 -1.51
CA ASP A 133 10.66 1.49 -2.49
C ASP A 133 10.08 1.50 -3.89
N GLY A 134 10.83 1.98 -4.86
CA GLY A 134 10.41 2.18 -6.24
C GLY A 134 9.79 3.55 -6.51
N CYS A 135 9.50 3.78 -7.78
CA CYS A 135 9.11 5.10 -8.26
C CYS A 135 7.70 5.54 -7.85
N LEU A 136 6.81 4.62 -7.49
CA LEU A 136 5.47 4.94 -6.98
C LEU A 136 5.55 5.70 -5.65
N TYR A 137 6.62 5.44 -4.90
CA TYR A 137 6.90 6.07 -3.62
C TYR A 137 7.98 7.15 -3.73
N ASN A 138 8.32 7.56 -4.96
CA ASN A 138 9.33 8.57 -5.26
C ASN A 138 10.74 8.21 -4.72
N LYS A 139 11.07 6.91 -4.68
CA LYS A 139 12.33 6.38 -4.14
C LYS A 139 12.89 5.27 -5.06
N PRO A 140 13.67 5.58 -6.11
CA PRO A 140 14.05 6.91 -6.55
C PRO A 140 12.95 7.60 -7.37
N ALA A 141 12.98 8.93 -7.39
CA ALA A 141 12.22 9.72 -8.36
C ALA A 141 12.66 9.35 -9.79
N CYS A 142 11.71 9.17 -10.72
CA CYS A 142 12.08 8.94 -12.11
C CYS A 142 12.70 10.19 -12.74
N PRO A 143 13.76 10.04 -13.55
CA PRO A 143 14.30 11.15 -14.32
C PRO A 143 13.27 11.67 -15.34
N PRO A 144 13.42 12.91 -15.87
CA PRO A 144 12.40 13.55 -16.72
C PRO A 144 12.03 12.80 -18.00
N ASP A 145 12.95 11.99 -18.53
CA ASP A 145 12.78 11.13 -19.72
C ASP A 145 12.06 9.80 -19.43
N LYS A 146 11.76 9.52 -18.16
CA LYS A 146 11.06 8.32 -17.72
C LYS A 146 9.74 8.65 -17.03
N TYR A 147 8.91 7.63 -16.88
CA TYR A 147 7.73 7.68 -16.03
C TYR A 147 7.70 6.43 -15.14
N CYS A 148 6.97 6.52 -14.03
CA CYS A 148 6.79 5.36 -13.17
C CYS A 148 5.68 4.47 -13.72
N ASP A 149 6.00 3.21 -14.01
CA ASP A 149 4.98 2.23 -14.39
C ASP A 149 4.17 1.82 -13.16
N ASN A 150 2.86 2.02 -13.23
CA ASN A 150 1.91 1.72 -12.17
C ASN A 150 0.97 0.56 -12.51
N GLU A 151 1.19 -0.13 -13.64
CA GLU A 151 0.38 -1.27 -14.04
C GLU A 151 0.84 -2.53 -13.31
N ASN A 152 0.04 -2.98 -12.33
CA ASN A 152 0.35 -4.11 -11.45
C ASN A 152 0.43 -5.49 -12.16
N SER A 153 0.11 -5.54 -13.46
CA SER A 153 0.23 -6.75 -14.29
C SER A 153 1.54 -6.86 -15.06
N ASN A 154 2.42 -5.85 -14.98
CA ASN A 154 3.65 -5.80 -15.76
C ASN A 154 4.89 -6.12 -14.91
N ALA A 155 5.88 -6.77 -15.52
CA ALA A 155 7.18 -7.03 -14.90
C ALA A 155 7.95 -5.74 -14.52
N THR A 156 7.51 -4.58 -15.05
CA THR A 156 8.05 -3.26 -14.75
C THR A 156 7.24 -2.49 -13.71
N TYR A 157 6.28 -3.13 -13.03
CA TYR A 157 5.53 -2.49 -11.94
C TYR A 157 6.48 -1.79 -10.96
N ASN A 158 6.16 -0.55 -10.61
CA ASN A 158 6.91 0.28 -9.68
C ASN A 158 8.36 0.57 -10.12
N SER A 159 8.63 0.48 -11.43
CA SER A 159 9.94 0.79 -12.03
C SER A 159 9.85 1.98 -13.00
N CYS A 160 10.95 2.72 -13.12
CA CYS A 160 11.04 3.83 -14.07
C CYS A 160 11.26 3.30 -15.49
N VAL A 161 10.26 3.48 -16.34
CA VAL A 161 10.26 3.07 -17.74
C VAL A 161 10.45 4.29 -18.66
N PRO A 162 11.17 4.15 -19.79
CA PRO A 162 11.34 5.24 -20.76
C PRO A 162 10.00 5.75 -21.29
N ARG A 163 9.84 7.07 -21.38
CA ARG A 163 8.69 7.65 -22.08
C ARG A 163 8.79 7.33 -23.57
N GLY A 164 7.65 7.00 -24.18
CA GLY A 164 7.55 6.85 -25.62
C GLY A 164 7.46 8.22 -26.29
N GLY A 165 8.04 8.33 -27.48
CA GLY A 165 8.01 9.51 -28.32
C GLY A 165 9.39 10.09 -28.57
N CYS A 166 9.55 10.69 -29.74
CA CYS A 166 10.81 11.29 -30.16
C CYS A 166 11.24 12.50 -29.32
N GLN A 167 10.35 13.15 -28.57
CA GLN A 167 10.74 14.21 -27.63
C GLN A 167 11.61 13.68 -26.49
N TYR A 168 11.47 12.38 -26.20
CA TYR A 168 12.24 11.65 -25.20
C TYR A 168 13.36 10.82 -25.81
N ASN A 169 13.67 11.05 -27.09
CA ASN A 169 14.66 10.28 -27.84
C ASN A 169 14.35 8.76 -27.90
N ASN A 170 13.06 8.40 -27.86
CA ASN A 170 12.62 7.00 -27.80
C ASN A 170 11.36 6.74 -28.65
N PRO A 171 11.49 6.51 -29.97
CA PRO A 171 12.74 6.41 -30.72
C PRO A 171 13.34 7.77 -31.09
N ALA A 172 14.66 7.82 -31.26
CA ALA A 172 15.35 8.95 -31.85
C ALA A 172 14.92 9.15 -33.32
N CYS A 173 14.62 10.38 -33.73
CA CYS A 173 14.39 10.67 -35.15
C CYS A 173 15.72 10.63 -35.92
N THR A 174 15.68 10.11 -37.14
CA THR A 174 16.82 10.19 -38.07
C THR A 174 17.03 11.62 -38.57
N ASP A 175 18.18 11.90 -39.18
CA ASP A 175 18.51 13.24 -39.71
C ASP A 175 17.50 13.76 -40.75
N SER A 176 16.79 12.87 -41.45
CA SER A 176 15.75 13.21 -42.43
C SER A 176 14.38 13.41 -41.80
N GLN A 177 14.23 13.28 -40.49
CA GLN A 177 12.98 13.41 -39.76
C GLN A 177 12.99 14.59 -38.78
N THR A 178 11.81 15.06 -38.43
CA THR A 178 11.55 16.05 -37.38
C THR A 178 10.58 15.45 -36.37
N CYS A 179 10.86 15.63 -35.09
CA CYS A 179 9.97 15.21 -34.03
C CYS A 179 8.74 16.14 -33.96
N GLN A 180 7.55 15.56 -34.01
CA GLN A 180 6.29 16.29 -33.90
C GLN A 180 5.84 16.38 -32.44
N SER A 181 4.87 17.27 -32.16
CA SER A 181 4.30 17.43 -30.81
C SER A 181 3.56 16.19 -30.30
N ASP A 182 3.10 15.32 -31.20
CA ASP A 182 2.48 14.02 -30.88
C ASP A 182 3.50 12.92 -30.54
N GLY A 183 4.80 13.22 -30.62
CA GLY A 183 5.88 12.28 -30.33
C GLY A 183 6.24 11.34 -31.46
N THR A 184 5.71 11.58 -32.66
CA THR A 184 6.07 10.82 -33.85
C THR A 184 7.18 11.52 -34.65
N CYS A 185 8.06 10.72 -35.26
CA CYS A 185 9.03 11.22 -36.23
C CYS A 185 8.37 11.33 -37.60
N LYS A 186 8.31 12.55 -38.18
CA LYS A 186 7.84 12.77 -39.54
C LYS A 186 9.00 13.16 -40.46
N LEU A 187 9.02 12.62 -41.67
CA LEU A 187 10.01 13.00 -42.68
C LEU A 187 9.91 14.51 -42.96
N LYS A 188 11.05 15.18 -42.98
CA LYS A 188 11.16 16.57 -43.45
C LYS A 188 10.70 16.63 -44.90
N SER A 189 10.00 17.69 -45.27
CA SER A 189 9.57 17.91 -46.65
C SER A 189 10.71 18.44 -47.51
N GLY A 190 10.64 18.13 -48.79
CA GLY A 190 11.52 18.60 -49.84
C GLY A 190 12.54 17.56 -50.30
N CYS A 191 13.09 17.83 -51.48
CA CYS A 191 13.94 16.88 -52.21
C CYS A 191 15.27 16.57 -51.52
N LYS A 192 15.76 17.47 -50.64
CA LYS A 192 16.97 17.23 -49.85
C LYS A 192 16.80 16.02 -48.93
N TYR A 193 15.58 15.74 -48.51
CA TYR A 193 15.20 14.64 -47.63
C TYR A 193 14.53 13.49 -48.38
N ASN A 194 14.57 13.52 -49.72
CA ASN A 194 13.92 12.55 -50.60
C ASN A 194 12.40 12.44 -50.35
N ASN A 195 11.73 13.56 -50.02
CA ASN A 195 10.31 13.58 -49.69
C ASN A 195 9.58 14.86 -50.22
N PRO A 196 9.13 14.89 -51.49
CA PRO A 196 9.23 13.81 -52.46
C PRO A 196 10.65 13.70 -53.04
N GLY A 197 11.02 12.49 -53.48
CA GLY A 197 12.23 12.29 -54.27
C GLY A 197 12.09 12.90 -55.66
N CYS A 198 13.13 13.56 -56.16
CA CYS A 198 13.12 14.10 -57.52
C CYS A 198 13.31 12.98 -58.55
N ASN A 199 12.69 13.14 -59.72
CA ASN A 199 13.01 12.30 -60.86
C ASN A 199 14.42 12.63 -61.36
N LEU A 200 15.39 11.74 -61.11
CA LEU A 200 16.80 11.97 -61.42
C LEU A 200 17.09 12.22 -62.90
N ASP A 201 16.20 11.82 -63.83
CA ASP A 201 16.37 12.08 -65.26
C ASP A 201 15.92 13.48 -65.65
N LYS A 202 14.81 13.96 -65.06
CA LYS A 202 14.12 15.19 -65.51
C LYS A 202 14.27 16.38 -64.57
N GLU A 203 14.64 16.16 -63.32
CA GLU A 203 14.63 17.17 -62.26
C GLU A 203 15.97 17.21 -61.52
N VAL A 204 16.25 18.32 -60.86
CA VAL A 204 17.36 18.50 -59.92
C VAL A 204 16.83 19.11 -58.64
N CYS A 205 17.38 18.72 -57.49
CA CYS A 205 17.01 19.30 -56.21
C CYS A 205 17.69 20.66 -56.03
N ARG A 206 16.91 21.74 -55.97
CA ARG A 206 17.41 23.11 -55.70
C ARG A 206 16.54 23.76 -54.64
N ASN A 207 17.16 24.39 -53.65
CA ASN A 207 16.45 25.05 -52.54
C ASN A 207 15.38 24.17 -51.89
N ASN A 208 15.65 22.86 -51.80
CA ASN A 208 14.75 21.85 -51.25
C ASN A 208 13.47 21.57 -52.08
N GLU A 209 13.41 22.02 -53.33
CA GLU A 209 12.35 21.72 -54.29
C GLU A 209 12.91 21.00 -55.53
N CYS A 210 12.09 20.10 -56.11
CA CYS A 210 12.42 19.48 -57.39
C CYS A 210 12.09 20.46 -58.52
N VAL A 211 13.12 20.84 -59.27
CA VAL A 211 12.98 21.76 -60.40
C VAL A 211 13.41 21.05 -61.68
N ALA A 212 12.65 21.23 -62.77
CA ALA A 212 12.95 20.60 -64.05
C ALA A 212 14.32 21.07 -64.56
N LYS A 213 15.14 20.14 -65.05
CA LYS A 213 16.45 20.46 -65.63
C LYS A 213 16.33 21.43 -66.81
N SER A 214 15.26 21.31 -67.60
CA SER A 214 14.97 22.21 -68.72
C SER A 214 14.71 23.67 -68.33
N ALA A 215 14.36 23.94 -67.06
CA ALA A 215 14.24 25.31 -66.56
C ALA A 215 15.59 26.05 -66.53
N PHE A 216 16.70 25.32 -66.67
CA PHE A 216 18.06 25.85 -66.67
C PHE A 216 18.72 25.90 -68.06
N ASP A 217 18.15 25.20 -69.06
CA ASP A 217 18.70 25.17 -70.43
C ASP A 217 18.60 26.52 -71.15
N GLY A 218 17.88 27.50 -70.59
CA GLY A 218 17.77 28.88 -71.09
C GLY A 218 18.84 29.86 -70.59
N LEU A 219 19.67 29.49 -69.59
CA LEU A 219 20.80 30.31 -69.15
C LEU A 219 22.01 29.99 -70.03
N THR A 220 21.99 30.48 -71.27
CA THR A 220 23.16 30.47 -72.15
C THR A 220 24.37 31.06 -71.43
N ALA A 221 25.52 30.38 -71.56
CA ALA A 221 26.80 30.59 -70.88
C ALA A 221 27.48 31.97 -71.06
N ASN A 222 26.75 33.03 -71.43
CA ASN A 222 27.28 34.34 -71.79
C ASN A 222 27.17 35.43 -70.70
N SER A 223 26.84 35.07 -69.45
CA SER A 223 26.85 36.01 -68.32
C SER A 223 27.74 35.53 -67.17
N ILE A 224 28.96 35.09 -67.52
CA ILE A 224 30.09 35.06 -66.59
C ILE A 224 30.94 36.31 -66.90
N THR A 225 30.48 37.48 -66.47
CA THR A 225 31.37 38.63 -66.30
C THR A 225 31.72 38.72 -64.82
N ASN A 226 32.93 38.25 -64.51
CA ASN A 226 33.79 38.74 -63.42
C ASN A 226 33.08 39.17 -62.13
N ALA A 227 32.65 38.20 -61.32
CA ALA A 227 32.57 38.41 -59.88
C ALA A 227 33.92 37.94 -59.29
N THR A 228 34.79 38.93 -59.10
CA THR A 228 36.10 38.83 -58.48
C THR A 228 36.05 37.98 -57.22
N THR A 229 36.83 36.91 -57.20
CA THR A 229 37.19 36.16 -56.01
C THR A 229 37.78 37.11 -54.95
N PRO A 230 37.18 37.26 -53.76
CA PRO A 230 37.95 37.60 -52.59
C PRO A 230 38.68 36.34 -52.17
N ASP A 231 39.95 36.32 -52.57
CA ASP A 231 41.10 35.80 -51.86
C ASP A 231 40.83 34.78 -50.75
N SER A 232 41.37 33.59 -50.97
CA SER A 232 41.55 32.57 -49.95
C SER A 232 42.59 33.07 -48.95
N SER A 233 42.15 33.81 -47.92
CA SER A 233 43.00 34.06 -46.76
C SER A 233 43.07 32.79 -45.90
N SER A 234 44.16 32.08 -46.10
CA SER A 234 44.77 31.22 -45.09
C SER A 234 44.97 32.06 -43.82
N GLY A 235 44.32 31.69 -42.72
CA GLY A 235 44.67 32.25 -41.41
C GLY A 235 43.59 32.07 -40.35
N ASN A 236 43.99 31.42 -39.25
CA ASN A 236 43.37 31.38 -37.93
C ASN A 236 42.33 30.25 -37.76
N SER A 237 42.68 29.13 -37.12
CA SER A 237 42.95 29.04 -35.67
C SER A 237 41.97 29.88 -34.85
N LEU A 238 40.68 29.55 -34.92
CA LEU A 238 39.71 29.85 -33.86
C LEU A 238 39.73 28.63 -32.92
N SER A 239 40.64 28.59 -31.95
CA SER A 239 40.47 29.27 -30.67
C SER A 239 39.11 28.95 -30.06
N CYS A 240 39.13 27.93 -29.20
CA CYS A 240 38.12 27.61 -28.23
C CYS A 240 37.82 28.86 -27.38
N CYS A 241 36.84 29.67 -27.79
CA CYS A 241 36.25 30.66 -26.89
C CYS A 241 35.29 29.93 -25.95
N CYS A 242 35.86 29.46 -24.85
CA CYS A 242 35.17 29.29 -23.59
C CYS A 242 34.41 30.59 -23.24
N LEU A 243 33.08 30.55 -23.23
CA LEU A 243 32.25 31.58 -22.58
C LEU A 243 30.86 31.02 -22.31
N PRO A 244 30.19 31.47 -21.26
CA PRO A 244 30.56 31.22 -19.87
C PRO A 244 29.54 30.29 -19.22
N ALA A 245 29.98 29.65 -18.14
CA ALA A 245 29.08 29.11 -17.13
C ALA A 245 28.24 30.25 -16.54
N ALA A 246 27.11 30.59 -17.17
CA ALA A 246 26.09 31.43 -16.59
C ALA A 246 25.03 30.51 -15.98
N GLY A 247 25.28 30.16 -14.71
CA GLY A 247 24.28 29.58 -13.83
C GLY A 247 23.10 30.55 -13.69
N GLY A 248 22.13 30.42 -14.58
CA GLY A 248 20.79 30.96 -14.42
C GLY A 248 20.01 30.04 -13.49
N LEU A 249 20.29 30.13 -12.20
CA LEU A 249 19.50 29.52 -11.13
C LEU A 249 18.16 30.28 -11.08
N VAL A 250 17.22 29.89 -11.94
CA VAL A 250 15.84 30.35 -11.86
C VAL A 250 15.21 29.64 -10.66
N THR A 251 15.34 30.25 -9.49
CA THR A 251 14.52 29.96 -8.32
C THR A 251 13.08 30.38 -8.63
N LEU A 252 12.34 29.47 -9.27
CA LEU A 252 10.88 29.49 -9.25
C LEU A 252 10.44 29.14 -7.83
N ALA A 253 10.33 30.17 -7.00
CA ALA A 253 9.60 30.12 -5.74
C ALA A 253 8.09 29.97 -6.07
N GLY A 254 7.69 28.74 -6.36
CA GLY A 254 6.28 28.35 -6.45
C GLY A 254 5.66 28.37 -5.05
N ALA A 255 4.95 29.45 -4.73
CA ALA A 255 4.08 29.52 -3.57
C ALA A 255 2.89 28.56 -3.78
N PHE A 256 3.02 27.32 -3.29
CA PHE A 256 1.89 26.40 -3.18
C PHE A 256 1.04 26.80 -1.97
N ALA A 257 -0.04 27.53 -2.23
CA ALA A 257 -1.11 27.75 -1.27
C ALA A 257 -1.90 26.44 -1.10
N ILE A 258 -1.59 25.66 -0.05
CA ILE A 258 -2.39 24.51 0.37
C ILE A 258 -3.68 25.04 1.01
N ARG A 259 -4.79 25.03 0.26
CA ARG A 259 -6.14 25.13 0.84
C ARG A 259 -6.48 23.79 1.50
N ARG A 260 -6.38 23.72 2.84
CA ARG A 260 -7.03 22.67 3.61
C ARG A 260 -8.54 22.87 3.52
N LYS A 261 -9.22 21.95 2.84
CA LYS A 261 -10.67 21.79 2.96
C LYS A 261 -10.94 21.11 4.31
N LYS A 262 -11.67 21.80 5.17
CA LYS A 262 -12.20 21.28 6.42
C LYS A 262 -13.55 20.64 6.05
N GLU A 263 -13.66 19.33 6.22
CA GLU A 263 -14.95 18.65 6.17
C GLU A 263 -15.40 18.43 7.61
N GLU A 264 -16.64 18.86 7.86
CA GLU A 264 -17.42 18.67 9.08
C GLU A 264 -18.05 17.27 9.09
#